data_AF-A0A345DQB2-F1
#
_entry.id   AF-A0A345DQB2-F1
#
_cell.length_a   1.000
_cell.length_b   1.000
_cell.length_c   1.000
_cell.angle_alpha   90.00
_cell.angle_beta   90.00
_cell.angle_gamma   90.00
#
_symmetry.space_group_name_H-M   'P 1'
#
loop_
_entity.id
_entity.type
_entity.pdbx_description
1 polymer ?
#
loop_
_entity_poly.entity_id
_entity_poly.type
_entity_poly.pdbx_seq_one_letter_code
_entity_poly.pdbx_strand_id
1 'polypeptide(L)'
;MLNKLNLGPKALKTFKFLNSLKLNFLSIERILKAKTELTFAQKETILNLMRQQFNIKIKANYNARPIGQTHQRKQALSLKKLKKIQKNILSKGH
;
A
#
# COMPACT_ATOMS: atom_id res chain seq x y z
N MET A 1 6.71 9.96 15.25
CA MET A 1 6.30 10.29 16.62
C MET A 1 4.95 11.00 16.55
N LEU A 2 3.87 10.36 17.01
CA LEU A 2 2.47 10.78 16.86
C LEU A 2 2.06 11.79 17.96
N ASN A 3 3.00 12.62 18.41
CA ASN A 3 2.92 13.30 19.71
C ASN A 3 2.28 14.70 19.68
N LYS A 4 1.67 15.13 18.57
CA LYS A 4 0.97 16.42 18.49
C LYS A 4 -0.34 16.34 17.69
N LEU A 5 -1.09 15.25 17.86
CA LEU A 5 -2.47 15.23 17.43
C LEU A 5 -3.36 15.38 18.65
N ASN A 6 -3.95 16.56 18.79
CA ASN A 6 -5.02 16.85 19.74
C ASN A 6 -6.28 16.06 19.37
N LEU A 7 -6.18 14.73 19.40
CA LEU A 7 -7.32 13.84 19.36
C LEU A 7 -7.93 13.84 20.76
N GLY A 8 -9.20 14.24 20.86
CA GLY A 8 -9.95 14.00 22.09
C GLY A 8 -9.93 12.51 22.48
N PRO A 9 -10.12 12.16 23.77
CA PRO A 9 -9.94 10.79 24.27
C PRO A 9 -10.73 9.73 23.48
N LYS A 10 -11.95 10.07 23.07
CA LYS A 10 -12.85 9.22 22.29
C LYS A 10 -12.32 8.94 20.87
N ALA A 11 -11.81 9.98 20.22
CA ALA A 11 -11.21 9.87 18.89
C ALA A 11 -9.90 9.07 18.94
N LEU A 12 -9.09 9.28 19.98
CA LEU A 12 -7.86 8.51 20.21
C LEU A 12 -8.14 7.03 20.45
N LYS A 13 -9.14 6.69 21.29
CA LYS A 13 -9.54 5.29 21.53
C LYS A 13 -10.01 4.63 20.22
N THR A 14 -10.81 5.34 19.43
CA THR A 14 -11.29 4.83 18.14
C THR A 14 -10.14 4.66 17.14
N PHE A 15 -9.21 5.61 17.07
CA PHE A 15 -8.03 5.49 16.21
C PHE A 15 -7.18 4.27 16.57
N LYS A 16 -6.89 4.05 17.86
CA LYS A 16 -6.14 2.87 18.33
C LYS A 16 -6.84 1.55 17.98
N PHE A 17 -8.15 1.48 18.21
CA PHE A 17 -8.97 0.32 17.87
C PHE A 17 -8.96 0.04 16.35
N LEU A 18 -9.19 1.05 15.52
CA LEU A 18 -9.17 0.88 14.07
C LEU A 18 -7.80 0.41 13.56
N ASN A 19 -6.72 0.86 14.19
CA ASN A 19 -5.36 0.46 13.82
C ASN A 19 -5.05 -0.99 14.21
N SER A 20 -5.67 -1.52 15.27
CA SER A 20 -5.47 -2.91 15.70
C SER A 20 -6.18 -3.92 14.80
N LEU A 21 -7.23 -3.51 14.08
CA LEU A 21 -8.01 -4.40 13.20
C LEU A 21 -7.29 -4.79 11.89
N LYS A 22 -6.13 -4.17 11.56
CA LYS A 22 -5.37 -4.42 10.33
C LYS A 22 -6.22 -4.36 9.03
N LEU A 23 -7.27 -3.54 9.02
CA LEU A 23 -8.16 -3.37 7.87
C LEU A 23 -7.53 -2.48 6.79
N ASN A 24 -8.07 -2.57 5.57
CA ASN A 24 -7.74 -1.60 4.52
C ASN A 24 -8.43 -0.24 4.78
N PHE A 25 -7.94 0.81 4.09
CA PHE A 25 -8.44 2.17 4.27
C PHE A 25 -9.95 2.32 4.00
N LEU A 26 -10.48 1.68 2.95
CA LEU A 26 -11.91 1.77 2.58
C LEU A 26 -12.80 1.16 3.65
N SER A 27 -12.40 0.03 4.24
CA SER A 27 -13.11 -0.59 5.36
C SER A 27 -13.14 0.32 6.58
N ILE A 28 -12.02 0.98 6.90
CA ILE A 28 -11.94 1.96 8.00
C ILE A 28 -12.85 3.17 7.74
N GLU A 29 -12.89 3.66 6.50
CA GLU A 29 -13.75 4.77 6.11
C GLU A 29 -15.24 4.45 6.28
N ARG A 30 -15.68 3.26 5.85
CA ARG A 30 -17.07 2.81 6.06
C ARG A 30 -17.43 2.71 7.54
N ILE A 31 -16.53 2.16 8.37
CA ILE A 31 -16.75 2.07 9.82
C ILE A 31 -16.89 3.46 10.45
N LEU A 32 -16.03 4.41 10.07
CA LEU A 32 -16.10 5.78 10.58
C LEU A 32 -17.37 6.52 10.12
N LYS A 33 -17.83 6.31 8.88
CA LYS A 33 -19.10 6.87 8.39
C LYS A 33 -20.27 6.39 9.24
N ALA A 34 -20.34 5.08 9.51
CA ALA A 34 -21.41 4.47 10.31
C ALA A 34 -21.35 4.84 11.81
N LYS A 35 -20.18 5.18 12.35
CA LYS A 35 -20.02 5.50 13.77
C LYS A 35 -20.60 6.88 14.12
N THR A 36 -21.83 6.93 14.62
CA THR A 36 -22.55 8.18 14.95
C THR A 36 -21.98 8.93 16.16
N GLU A 37 -21.24 8.20 16.98
CA GLU A 37 -20.63 8.68 18.22
C GLU A 37 -19.49 9.70 18.07
N LEU A 38 -18.95 9.86 16.86
CA LEU A 38 -17.87 10.80 16.57
C LEU A 38 -18.40 11.98 15.77
N THR A 39 -17.90 13.18 16.06
CA THR A 39 -18.20 14.35 15.24
C THR A 39 -17.56 14.20 13.85
N PHE A 40 -18.07 14.94 12.88
CA PHE A 40 -17.50 14.96 11.53
C PHE A 40 -15.99 15.27 11.55
N ALA A 41 -15.58 16.30 12.29
CA ALA A 41 -14.17 16.68 12.44
C ALA A 41 -13.29 15.57 13.04
N GLN A 42 -13.81 14.81 14.01
CA GLN A 42 -13.10 13.66 14.58
C GLN A 42 -12.93 12.54 13.57
N LYS A 43 -13.96 12.24 12.76
CA LYS A 43 -13.88 11.23 11.69
C LYS A 43 -12.83 11.62 10.64
N GLU A 44 -12.86 12.87 10.19
CA GLU A 44 -11.90 13.40 9.21
C GLU A 44 -10.47 13.37 9.74
N THR A 45 -10.27 13.73 11.01
CA THR A 45 -8.94 13.66 11.64
C THR A 45 -8.42 12.22 11.66
N ILE A 46 -9.24 11.25 12.07
CA ILE A 46 -8.86 9.83 12.08
C ILE A 46 -8.55 9.34 10.66
N LEU A 47 -9.34 9.71 9.66
CA LEU A 47 -9.11 9.34 8.26
C LEU A 47 -7.78 9.87 7.74
N ASN A 48 -7.47 11.15 8.00
CA ASN A 48 -6.22 11.76 7.57
C ASN A 48 -5.00 11.08 8.20
N LEU A 49 -5.09 10.69 9.48
CA LEU A 49 -4.03 9.93 10.14
C LEU A 49 -3.82 8.54 9.57
N MET A 50 -4.91 7.81 9.33
CA MET A 50 -4.82 6.50 8.71
C MET A 50 -4.21 6.61 7.32
N ARG A 51 -4.63 7.60 6.52
CA ARG A 51 -4.06 7.86 5.19
C ARG A 51 -2.56 8.15 5.25
N GLN A 52 -2.10 8.97 6.20
CA GLN A 52 -0.68 9.22 6.42
C GLN A 52 0.08 7.94 6.77
N GLN A 53 -0.47 7.10 7.66
CA GLN A 53 0.17 5.82 8.03
C GLN A 53 0.23 4.84 6.85
N PHE A 54 -0.82 4.74 6.04
CA PHE A 54 -0.80 3.92 4.82
C PHE A 54 0.24 4.42 3.83
N ASN A 55 0.31 5.74 3.61
CA ASN A 55 1.30 6.34 2.69
C ASN A 55 2.74 6.11 3.17
N ILE A 56 3.00 6.20 4.48
CA ILE A 56 4.32 5.88 5.06
C ILE A 56 4.65 4.40 4.85
N LYS A 57 3.70 3.47 5.08
CA LYS A 57 3.91 2.04 4.84
C LYS A 57 4.21 1.73 3.37
N ILE A 58 3.52 2.40 2.44
CA ILE A 58 3.77 2.26 1.00
C ILE A 58 5.17 2.78 0.65
N LYS A 59 5.55 3.97 1.14
CA LYS A 59 6.88 4.55 0.92
C LYS A 59 7.99 3.70 1.53
N ALA A 60 7.80 3.17 2.73
CA ALA A 60 8.74 2.25 3.38
C ALA A 60 8.90 0.94 2.59
N ASN A 61 7.79 0.36 2.10
CA ASN A 61 7.83 -0.83 1.26
C ASN A 61 8.49 -0.56 -0.11
N TYR A 62 8.28 0.61 -0.69
CA TYR A 62 8.93 1.02 -1.93
C TYR A 62 10.45 1.19 -1.76
N ASN A 63 10.87 1.83 -0.66
CA ASN A 63 12.28 2.03 -0.35
C ASN A 63 12.99 0.75 0.14
N ALA A 64 12.24 -0.22 0.66
CA ALA A 64 12.76 -1.54 1.05
C ALA A 64 12.87 -2.51 -0.14
N ARG A 65 12.35 -2.16 -1.32
CA ARG A 65 12.59 -2.97 -2.52
C ARG A 65 14.06 -2.79 -2.94
N PRO A 66 14.84 -3.87 -3.05
CA PRO A 66 16.18 -3.77 -3.58
C PRO A 66 16.10 -3.23 -5.01
N ILE A 67 16.73 -2.07 -5.22
CA ILE A 67 16.74 -1.30 -6.48
C ILE A 67 17.31 -2.11 -7.67
N GLY A 68 17.82 -3.33 -7.45
CA GLY A 68 18.38 -4.21 -8.47
C GLY A 68 17.41 -5.16 -9.21
N GLN A 69 16.21 -5.47 -8.70
CA GLN A 69 15.42 -6.59 -9.25
C GLN A 69 14.36 -6.23 -10.30
N THR A 70 13.96 -4.96 -10.42
CA THR A 70 12.91 -4.57 -11.38
C THR A 70 13.46 -4.42 -12.81
N HIS A 71 14.75 -4.13 -12.98
CA HIS A 71 15.38 -4.06 -14.31
C HIS A 71 15.80 -5.44 -14.85
N GLN A 72 16.06 -6.43 -14.00
CA GLN A 72 16.47 -7.76 -14.45
C GLN A 72 15.31 -8.61 -15.01
N ARG A 73 14.08 -8.43 -14.50
CA ARG A 73 12.94 -9.23 -14.98
C ARG A 73 12.50 -8.88 -16.41
N LYS A 74 12.65 -7.61 -16.83
CA LYS A 74 12.37 -7.20 -18.22
C LYS A 74 13.43 -7.74 -19.20
N GLN A 75 14.71 -7.79 -18.80
CA GLN A 75 15.78 -8.33 -19.65
C GLN A 75 15.73 -9.86 -19.78
N ALA A 76 15.41 -10.58 -18.69
CA ALA A 76 15.29 -12.04 -18.73
C ALA A 76 14.15 -12.53 -19.64
N LEU A 77 13.03 -11.80 -19.71
CA LEU A 77 11.94 -12.09 -20.65
C LEU A 77 12.34 -11.80 -22.10
N SER A 78 13.10 -10.73 -22.34
CA SER A 78 13.62 -10.40 -23.68
C SER A 78 14.57 -11.48 -24.20
N LEU A 79 15.55 -11.92 -23.39
CA LEU A 79 16.52 -12.94 -23.77
C LEU A 79 15.89 -14.32 -24.02
N LYS A 80 14.87 -14.71 -23.22
CA LYS A 80 14.11 -15.95 -23.47
C LYS A 80 13.31 -15.90 -24.77
N LYS A 81 12.76 -14.74 -25.13
CA LYS A 81 12.03 -14.54 -26.39
C LYS A 81 12.97 -14.63 -27.60
N LEU A 82 14.15 -14.02 -27.50
CA LEU A 82 15.18 -14.06 -28.56
C LEU A 82 15.72 -15.48 -28.79
N LYS A 83 16.05 -16.24 -27.73
CA LYS A 83 16.51 -17.63 -27.87
C LYS A 83 15.46 -18.54 -28.52
N LYS A 84 14.16 -18.31 -28.27
CA LYS A 84 13.08 -19.10 -28.88
C LYS A 84 12.92 -18.80 -30.37
N ILE A 85 13.11 -17.56 -30.80
CA ILE A 85 13.08 -17.17 -32.22
C ILE A 85 14.27 -17.80 -32.96
N GLN A 86 15.48 -17.72 -32.40
CA GLN A 86 16.69 -18.26 -33.02
C GLN A 86 16.60 -19.79 -33.26
N LYS A 87 16.05 -20.54 -32.30
CA LYS A 87 15.85 -21.99 -32.43
C LYS A 87 14.79 -22.36 -33.48
N ASN A 88 13.79 -21.50 -33.70
CA ASN A 88 12.72 -21.73 -34.66
C ASN A 88 13.14 -21.41 -36.10
N ILE A 89 14.10 -20.50 -36.29
CA ILE A 89 14.69 -20.20 -37.61
C ILE A 89 15.63 -21.33 -38.04
N LEU A 90 16.42 -21.89 -37.12
CA LEU A 90 17.35 -22.99 -37.44
C LEU A 90 16.63 -24.32 -37.79
N SER A 91 15.42 -24.53 -37.28
CA SER A 91 14.64 -25.77 -37.49
C SER A 91 13.83 -25.78 -38.80
N LYS A 92 13.73 -24.65 -39.52
CA LYS A 92 12.90 -24.50 -40.73
C LYS A 92 13.71 -24.36 -42.02
N GLY A 93 15.04 -24.48 -41.93
CA GLY A 93 15.97 -24.43 -43.06
C GLY A 93 16.51 -25.79 -43.47
N HIS A 94 15.68 -26.83 -43.46
CA HIS A 94 15.95 -28.15 -44.03
C HIS A 94 14.73 -28.60 -44.82
#